data_AF-A0A838FXA6-F1
#
_entry.id   AF-A0A838FXA6-F1
#
_cell.length_a   1.000
_cell.length_b   1.000
_cell.length_c   1.000
_cell.angle_alpha   90.00
_cell.angle_beta   90.00
_cell.angle_gamma   90.00
#
_symmetry.space_group_name_H-M   'P 1'
#
loop_
_entity.id
_entity.type
_entity.pdbx_description
1 polymer ?
#
loop_
_entity_poly.entity_id
_entity_poly.type
_entity_poly.pdbx_seq_one_letter_code
_entity_poly.pdbx_strand_id
1 'polypeptide(L)'
;MRADRLPEAEASRPFSLEVVTEQTLRAAPQARLDDVLRAQVAGFSLFRRSSSRVANPTTQGVTLRNFGPSGAGRTLVLLDGIPLNDPFAGYVQWNQVPPSSLDQVLVTPGGGAGLFGNAALAGTIYLRTRSAQEDAASVQVQLGNAETYGGSIAGTLVRNPVTLSLFAEAFSTGGYP
;
A
#
# COMPACT_ATOMS: atom_id res chain seq x y z
N MET A 1 -27.91 7.35 16.02
CA MET A 1 -27.14 8.53 16.44
C MET A 1 -25.78 8.45 15.74
N ARG A 2 -25.59 9.21 14.66
CA ARG A 2 -24.36 9.22 13.86
C ARG A 2 -23.34 10.13 14.57
N ALA A 3 -22.24 9.56 15.04
CA ALA A 3 -21.11 10.34 15.52
C ALA A 3 -20.26 10.79 14.32
N ASP A 4 -20.58 11.98 13.84
CA ASP A 4 -19.72 12.93 13.16
C ASP A 4 -18.29 12.94 13.75
N ARG A 5 -17.36 12.26 13.06
CA ARG A 5 -15.93 12.42 13.32
C ARG A 5 -15.54 13.83 12.87
N LEU A 6 -15.37 14.73 13.84
CA LEU A 6 -14.69 16.00 13.62
C LEU A 6 -13.27 15.74 13.09
N PRO A 7 -12.74 16.59 12.20
CA PRO A 7 -11.37 16.48 11.73
C PRO A 7 -10.42 16.70 12.91
N GLU A 8 -9.74 15.62 13.32
CA GLU A 8 -8.83 15.63 14.45
C GLU A 8 -7.58 16.45 14.11
N ALA A 9 -7.37 17.54 14.86
CA ALA A 9 -6.27 18.48 14.64
C ALA A 9 -4.93 17.73 14.66
N GLU A 10 -4.04 18.02 13.70
CA GLU A 10 -2.74 17.33 13.55
C GLU A 10 -1.89 17.34 14.84
N ALA A 11 -2.11 18.32 15.72
CA ALA A 11 -1.44 18.48 17.00
C ALA A 11 -1.90 17.51 18.12
N SER A 12 -3.01 16.77 17.98
CA SER A 12 -3.49 15.83 19.01
C SER A 12 -3.08 14.37 18.76
N ARG A 13 -2.36 14.07 17.68
CA ARG A 13 -2.00 12.68 17.35
C ARG A 13 -0.83 12.20 18.21
N PRO A 14 -1.02 11.14 19.03
CA PRO A 14 0.05 10.62 19.88
C PRO A 14 1.18 9.93 19.07
N PHE A 15 0.93 9.62 17.79
CA PHE A 15 1.89 8.99 16.89
C PHE A 15 2.03 9.80 15.60
N SER A 16 3.23 9.77 15.03
CA SER A 16 3.51 10.36 13.71
C SER A 16 2.66 9.68 12.63
N LEU A 17 1.92 10.46 11.84
CA LEU A 17 1.22 9.96 10.66
C LEU A 17 1.94 10.46 9.41
N GLU A 18 2.33 9.52 8.56
CA GLU A 18 2.87 9.80 7.23
C GLU A 18 1.82 9.44 6.17
N VAL A 19 1.68 10.31 5.18
CA VAL A 19 0.60 10.23 4.19
C VAL A 19 1.19 10.21 2.80
N VAL A 20 1.02 9.11 2.08
CA VAL A 20 1.34 9.01 0.65
C VAL A 20 0.05 9.26 -0.12
N THR A 21 -0.02 10.40 -0.80
CA THR A 21 -1.24 10.84 -1.50
C THR A 21 -1.42 10.14 -2.85
N GLU A 22 -2.63 10.18 -3.41
CA GLU A 22 -2.90 9.71 -4.78
C GLU A 22 -1.94 10.32 -5.81
N GLN A 23 -1.67 11.63 -5.68
CA GLN A 23 -0.77 12.35 -6.57
C GLN A 23 0.65 11.78 -6.48
N THR A 24 1.14 11.52 -5.27
CA THR A 24 2.44 10.87 -5.04
C THR A 24 2.44 9.45 -5.60
N LEU A 25 1.39 8.66 -5.36
CA LEU A 25 1.26 7.29 -5.87
C LEU A 25 1.25 7.24 -7.41
N ARG A 26 0.59 8.19 -8.07
CA ARG A 26 0.52 8.29 -9.54
C ARG A 26 1.79 8.82 -10.16
N ALA A 27 2.49 9.74 -9.49
CA ALA A 27 3.74 10.31 -9.97
C ALA A 27 4.95 9.41 -9.71
N ALA A 28 4.80 8.41 -8.84
CA ALA A 28 5.87 7.49 -8.48
C ALA A 28 6.31 6.68 -9.72
N PRO A 29 7.60 6.70 -10.09
CA PRO A 29 8.11 5.89 -11.20
C PRO A 29 8.16 4.40 -10.89
N GLN A 30 7.97 3.99 -9.63
CA GLN A 30 8.02 2.61 -9.20
C GLN A 30 6.74 1.85 -9.59
N ALA A 31 6.90 0.65 -10.15
CA ALA A 31 5.78 -0.21 -10.56
C ALA A 31 5.03 -0.85 -9.38
N ARG A 32 5.70 -0.99 -8.23
CA ARG A 32 5.20 -1.78 -7.09
C ARG A 32 5.05 -0.93 -5.84
N LEU A 33 4.02 -1.22 -5.06
CA LEU A 33 3.68 -0.47 -3.86
C LEU A 33 4.78 -0.50 -2.80
N ASP A 34 5.45 -1.63 -2.58
CA ASP A 34 6.58 -1.71 -1.65
C ASP A 34 7.75 -0.81 -2.06
N ASP A 35 8.01 -0.69 -3.36
CA ASP A 35 9.04 0.20 -3.88
C ASP A 35 8.65 1.68 -3.72
N VAL A 36 7.37 2.01 -3.92
CA VAL A 36 6.85 3.36 -3.64
C VAL A 36 6.99 3.68 -2.16
N LEU A 37 6.55 2.80 -1.26
CA LEU A 37 6.66 3.00 0.18
C LEU A 37 8.11 3.12 0.63
N ARG A 38 9.04 2.34 0.06
CA ARG A 38 10.47 2.47 0.35
C ARG A 38 11.05 3.82 -0.04
N ALA A 39 10.53 4.44 -1.09
CA ALA A 39 10.99 5.76 -1.54
C ALA A 39 10.33 6.92 -0.80
N GLN A 40 9.06 6.75 -0.39
CA GLN A 40 8.24 7.84 0.14
C GLN A 40 8.09 7.82 1.66
N VAL A 41 8.29 6.67 2.33
CA VAL A 41 7.99 6.49 3.76
C VAL A 41 9.27 6.28 4.57
N ALA A 42 9.57 7.22 5.45
CA ALA A 42 10.79 7.17 6.26
C ALA A 42 10.76 6.00 7.25
N GLY A 43 11.78 5.15 7.22
CA GLY A 43 11.88 3.98 8.09
C GLY A 43 11.00 2.80 7.70
N PHE A 44 10.34 2.85 6.53
CA PHE A 44 9.78 1.67 5.89
C PHE A 44 10.89 0.84 5.25
N SER A 45 10.89 -0.45 5.54
CA SER A 45 11.66 -1.43 4.80
C SER A 45 10.94 -2.77 4.78
N LEU A 46 11.47 -3.69 4.00
CA LEU A 46 11.05 -5.07 4.00
C LEU A 46 12.13 -5.93 4.67
N PHE A 47 11.72 -7.05 5.25
CA PHE A 47 12.61 -8.05 5.84
C PHE A 47 13.72 -8.49 4.87
N ARG A 48 13.36 -8.65 3.58
CA ARG A 48 14.32 -8.78 2.48
C ARG A 48 14.26 -7.53 1.62
N ARG A 49 15.43 -7.05 1.20
CA ARG A 49 15.56 -5.80 0.41
C ARG A 49 15.15 -5.96 -1.07
N SER A 50 14.83 -7.17 -1.51
CA SER A 50 14.38 -7.43 -2.87
C SER A 50 12.96 -6.92 -3.07
N SER A 51 12.74 -6.21 -4.18
CA SER A 51 11.44 -5.71 -4.61
C SER A 51 10.46 -6.85 -4.90
N SER A 52 9.17 -6.61 -4.63
CA SER A 52 8.08 -7.51 -5.01
C SER A 52 7.94 -7.73 -6.52
N ARG A 53 8.68 -6.97 -7.35
CA ARG A 53 8.78 -7.18 -8.80
C ARG A 53 9.27 -8.56 -9.19
N VAL A 54 10.20 -9.13 -8.41
CA VAL A 54 10.88 -10.40 -8.72
C VAL A 54 10.96 -11.34 -7.52
N ALA A 55 10.66 -10.86 -6.31
CA ALA A 55 10.76 -11.65 -5.10
C ALA A 55 9.54 -12.54 -4.85
N ASN A 56 9.76 -13.68 -4.20
CA ASN A 56 8.66 -14.50 -3.69
C ASN A 56 7.93 -13.73 -2.55
N PRO A 57 6.59 -13.62 -2.57
CA PRO A 57 5.83 -12.87 -1.58
C PRO A 57 6.07 -13.29 -0.12
N THR A 58 6.41 -14.56 0.14
CA THR A 58 6.72 -15.06 1.50
C THR A 58 7.95 -14.40 2.14
N THR A 59 8.74 -13.68 1.35
CA THR A 59 9.91 -12.92 1.82
C THR A 59 9.62 -11.44 2.10
N GLN A 60 8.39 -10.99 1.84
CA GLN A 60 8.00 -9.57 1.77
C GLN A 60 7.28 -9.07 3.03
N GLY A 61 7.85 -9.37 4.21
CA GLY A 61 7.34 -8.86 5.49
C GLY A 61 7.79 -7.41 5.77
N VAL A 62 6.91 -6.59 6.36
CA VAL A 62 7.16 -5.17 6.63
C VAL A 62 7.98 -4.98 7.89
N THR A 63 8.91 -4.04 7.85
CA THR A 63 9.57 -3.48 9.03
C THR A 63 9.39 -1.97 9.03
N LEU A 64 8.84 -1.43 10.12
CA LEU A 64 8.80 0.01 10.38
C LEU A 64 9.83 0.32 11.47
N ARG A 65 10.68 1.32 11.23
CA ARG A 65 11.74 1.76 12.17
C ARG A 65 12.62 0.60 12.66
N ASN A 66 12.93 -0.33 11.76
CA ASN A 66 13.75 -1.52 12.03
C ASN A 66 13.19 -2.48 13.10
N PHE A 67 11.88 -2.45 13.36
CA PHE A 67 11.25 -3.40 14.29
C PHE A 67 10.98 -4.75 13.60
N GLY A 68 11.59 -5.82 14.13
CA GLY A 68 11.48 -7.18 13.59
C GLY A 68 12.25 -7.43 12.28
N PRO A 69 13.56 -7.10 12.19
CA PRO A 69 14.34 -7.19 10.95
C PRO A 69 14.75 -8.61 10.54
N SER A 70 14.35 -9.63 11.31
CA SER A 70 14.70 -11.04 11.09
C SER A 70 13.53 -11.93 10.63
N GLY A 71 12.35 -11.35 10.37
CA GLY A 71 11.15 -12.05 9.88
C GLY A 71 10.09 -11.06 9.41
N ALA A 72 8.85 -11.50 9.16
CA ALA A 72 7.78 -10.54 8.92
C ALA A 72 7.54 -9.71 10.20
N GLY A 73 7.82 -8.42 10.12
CA GLY A 73 7.73 -7.54 11.28
C GLY A 73 6.28 -7.40 11.74
N ARG A 74 6.12 -6.90 12.98
CA ARG A 74 4.81 -6.71 13.63
C ARG A 74 4.12 -5.42 13.16
N THR A 75 4.09 -5.20 11.85
CA THR A 75 3.34 -4.10 11.23
C THR A 75 2.10 -4.67 10.58
N LEU A 76 0.94 -4.12 10.93
CA LEU A 76 -0.31 -4.51 10.31
C LEU A 76 -0.57 -3.67 9.06
N VAL A 77 -0.79 -4.34 7.93
CA VAL A 77 -1.18 -3.74 6.67
C VAL A 77 -2.65 -4.02 6.43
N LEU A 78 -3.43 -2.98 6.19
CA LEU A 78 -4.87 -3.08 5.96
C LEU A 78 -5.23 -2.50 4.60
N LEU A 79 -6.09 -3.18 3.86
CA LEU A 79 -6.79 -2.63 2.69
C LEU A 79 -8.23 -2.36 3.08
N ASP A 80 -8.61 -1.08 3.14
CA ASP A 80 -9.95 -0.64 3.57
C ASP A 80 -10.41 -1.26 4.90
N GLY A 81 -9.47 -1.52 5.81
CA GLY A 81 -9.73 -2.12 7.13
C GLY A 81 -9.65 -3.65 7.18
N ILE A 82 -9.40 -4.33 6.05
CA ILE A 82 -9.18 -5.78 5.99
C ILE A 82 -7.68 -6.06 6.06
N PRO A 83 -7.19 -6.87 7.02
CA PRO A 83 -5.79 -7.27 7.08
C PRO A 83 -5.30 -7.95 5.79
N LEU A 84 -4.16 -7.49 5.26
CA LEU A 84 -3.47 -8.12 4.12
C LEU A 84 -2.29 -9.00 4.53
N ASN A 85 -1.86 -8.93 5.79
CA ASN A 85 -0.82 -9.82 6.29
C ASN A 85 -1.31 -11.27 6.23
N ASP A 86 -0.43 -12.17 5.81
CA ASP A 86 -0.64 -13.59 6.00
C ASP A 86 -0.85 -13.88 7.50
N PRO A 87 -1.93 -14.59 7.87
CA PRO A 87 -2.32 -14.75 9.28
C PRO A 87 -1.35 -15.61 10.10
N PHE A 88 -0.44 -16.36 9.46
CA PHE A 88 0.52 -17.23 10.12
C PHE A 88 1.94 -16.67 10.09
N ALA A 89 2.43 -16.34 8.89
CA ALA A 89 3.80 -15.92 8.65
C ALA A 89 3.97 -14.40 8.56
N GLY A 90 2.88 -13.62 8.48
CA GLY A 90 2.89 -12.15 8.58
C GLY A 90 3.38 -11.39 7.34
N TYR A 91 3.80 -12.07 6.28
CA TYR A 91 4.22 -11.43 5.03
C TYR A 91 3.05 -10.75 4.30
N VAL A 92 3.35 -9.86 3.35
CA VAL A 92 2.32 -9.15 2.57
C VAL A 92 2.56 -9.38 1.08
N GLN A 93 1.51 -9.71 0.34
CA GLN A 93 1.59 -9.89 -1.11
C GLN A 93 1.42 -8.54 -1.84
N TRP A 94 2.47 -7.72 -1.84
CA TRP A 94 2.46 -6.37 -2.42
C TRP A 94 2.07 -6.33 -3.90
N ASN A 95 2.36 -7.39 -4.64
CA ASN A 95 2.00 -7.53 -6.05
C ASN A 95 0.49 -7.64 -6.29
N GLN A 96 -0.33 -7.88 -5.25
CA GLN A 96 -1.79 -7.88 -5.35
C GLN A 96 -2.41 -6.49 -5.21
N VAL A 97 -1.65 -5.49 -4.77
CA VAL A 97 -2.14 -4.13 -4.58
C VAL A 97 -1.34 -3.14 -5.43
N PRO A 98 -1.83 -2.86 -6.65
CA PRO A 98 -1.25 -1.84 -7.52
C PRO A 98 -1.30 -0.46 -6.85
N PRO A 99 -0.24 0.37 -6.92
CA PRO A 99 -0.30 1.76 -6.46
C PRO A 99 -1.42 2.55 -7.13
N SER A 100 -1.70 2.24 -8.40
CA SER A 100 -2.73 2.89 -9.20
C SER A 100 -4.16 2.53 -8.81
N SER A 101 -4.40 1.57 -7.90
CA SER A 101 -5.73 1.27 -7.35
C SER A 101 -6.05 2.02 -6.06
N LEU A 102 -5.09 2.78 -5.52
CA LEU A 102 -5.20 3.43 -4.22
C LEU A 102 -5.38 4.95 -4.35
N ASP A 103 -6.18 5.53 -3.44
CA ASP A 103 -6.30 6.98 -3.25
C ASP A 103 -5.24 7.50 -2.27
N GLN A 104 -4.86 6.68 -1.30
CA GLN A 104 -3.96 7.11 -0.23
C GLN A 104 -3.37 5.91 0.50
N VAL A 105 -2.14 6.08 0.98
CA VAL A 105 -1.56 5.22 2.00
C VAL A 105 -1.29 6.05 3.25
N LEU A 106 -1.75 5.55 4.39
CA LEU A 106 -1.53 6.14 5.71
C LEU A 106 -0.60 5.22 6.48
N VAL A 107 0.57 5.73 6.87
CA VAL A 107 1.55 5.00 7.67
C VAL A 107 1.62 5.62 9.04
N THR A 108 1.38 4.81 10.07
CA THR A 108 1.49 5.20 11.48
C THR A 108 2.57 4.34 12.11
N PRO A 109 3.84 4.79 12.17
CA PRO A 109 4.90 4.07 12.85
C PRO A 109 4.72 4.16 14.38
N GLY A 110 4.85 3.04 15.06
CA GLY A 110 4.54 2.93 16.48
C GLY A 110 3.02 2.99 16.70
N GLY A 111 2.48 2.01 17.41
CA GLY A 111 1.03 1.93 17.61
C GLY A 111 0.58 1.44 18.97
N GLY A 112 1.46 0.80 19.76
CA GLY A 112 0.99 0.04 20.91
C GLY A 112 -0.05 -1.01 20.50
N ALA A 113 -0.60 -1.76 21.46
CA ALA A 113 -1.65 -2.74 21.20
C ALA A 113 -3.03 -2.07 21.05
N GLY A 114 -3.19 -1.15 20.09
CA GLY A 114 -4.47 -0.47 19.79
C GLY A 114 -5.58 -1.42 19.34
N LEU A 115 -6.53 -0.96 18.51
CA LEU A 115 -7.65 -1.79 18.02
C LEU A 115 -7.24 -3.14 17.39
N PHE A 116 -6.00 -3.23 16.92
CA PHE A 116 -5.46 -4.41 16.25
C PHE A 116 -4.47 -5.22 17.10
N GLY A 117 -4.37 -4.94 18.40
CA GLY A 117 -3.61 -5.74 19.36
C GLY A 117 -2.14 -5.90 18.99
N ASN A 118 -1.61 -7.12 19.16
CA ASN A 118 -0.20 -7.44 18.95
C ASN A 118 0.24 -7.40 17.46
N ALA A 119 -0.70 -7.39 16.51
CA ALA A 119 -0.39 -7.39 15.08
C ALA A 119 0.19 -6.03 14.60
N ALA A 120 -0.16 -4.94 15.29
CA ALA A 120 0.23 -3.57 14.94
C ALA A 120 1.31 -2.99 15.87
N LEU A 121 2.11 -3.84 16.51
CA LEU A 121 3.06 -3.43 17.54
C LEU A 121 4.14 -2.45 17.02
N ALA A 122 4.61 -2.67 15.78
CA ALA A 122 5.52 -1.76 15.08
C ALA A 122 4.78 -0.57 14.42
N GLY A 123 3.46 -0.64 14.29
CA GLY A 123 2.62 0.35 13.63
C GLY A 123 1.62 -0.25 12.64
N THR A 124 0.98 0.62 11.87
CA THR A 124 0.00 0.25 10.84
C THR A 124 0.32 0.91 9.50
N ILE A 125 0.01 0.21 8.42
CA ILE A 125 -0.08 0.76 7.06
C ILE A 125 -1.51 0.56 6.59
N TYR A 126 -2.24 1.64 6.36
CA TYR A 126 -3.62 1.59 5.88
C TYR A 126 -3.67 2.05 4.43
N LEU A 127 -4.08 1.14 3.55
CA LEU A 127 -4.25 1.33 2.12
C LEU A 127 -5.72 1.63 1.87
N ARG A 128 -6.01 2.80 1.30
CA ARG A 128 -7.37 3.18 0.91
C ARG A 128 -7.54 3.01 -0.60
N THR A 129 -8.48 2.18 -1.02
CA THR A 129 -8.78 2.01 -2.45
C THR A 129 -9.39 3.27 -3.04
N ARG A 130 -9.31 3.38 -4.37
CA ARG A 130 -9.87 4.51 -5.09
C ARG A 130 -11.38 4.60 -4.91
N SER A 131 -11.85 5.76 -4.48
CA SER A 131 -13.28 6.02 -4.36
C SER A 131 -13.91 6.26 -5.73
N ALA A 132 -15.05 5.62 -5.96
CA ALA A 132 -15.72 5.61 -7.24
C ALA A 132 -16.83 6.67 -7.29
N GLN A 133 -16.47 7.93 -7.01
CA GLN A 133 -17.45 9.02 -6.82
C GLN A 133 -17.83 9.72 -8.13
N GLU A 134 -16.98 9.65 -9.14
CA GLU A 134 -17.18 10.27 -10.44
C GLU A 134 -16.71 9.34 -11.58
N ASP A 135 -17.22 9.59 -12.79
CA ASP A 135 -16.77 8.89 -13.99
C ASP A 135 -15.28 9.23 -14.21
N ALA A 136 -14.43 8.21 -14.20
CA ALA A 136 -13.00 8.38 -14.34
C ALA A 136 -12.39 7.24 -15.15
N ALA A 137 -11.38 7.54 -15.95
CA ALA A 137 -10.60 6.54 -16.66
C ALA A 137 -9.12 6.93 -16.62
N SER A 138 -8.25 5.94 -16.46
CA SER A 138 -6.81 6.14 -16.56
C SER A 138 -6.13 4.96 -17.23
N VAL A 139 -5.13 5.28 -18.04
CA VAL A 139 -4.23 4.32 -18.69
C VAL A 139 -2.81 4.69 -18.31
N GLN A 140 -2.02 3.68 -17.93
CA GLN A 140 -0.60 3.84 -17.65
C GLN A 140 0.19 2.82 -18.45
N VAL A 141 1.35 3.23 -18.95
CA VAL A 141 2.30 2.39 -19.67
C VAL A 141 3.67 2.64 -19.09
N GLN A 142 4.44 1.57 -18.89
CA GLN A 142 5.77 1.62 -18.34
C GLN A 142 6.72 0.80 -19.20
N LEU A 143 7.88 1.38 -19.49
CA LEU A 143 8.99 0.73 -20.19
C LEU A 143 10.25 0.97 -19.36
N GLY A 144 11.10 -0.05 -19.26
CA GLY A 144 12.33 0.03 -18.47
C GLY A 144 13.42 -0.90 -18.98
N ASN A 145 14.56 -0.86 -18.30
CA ASN A 145 15.66 -1.80 -18.51
C ASN A 145 15.28 -3.23 -18.10
N ALA A 146 16.19 -4.19 -18.32
CA ALA A 146 15.96 -5.60 -17.98
C ALA A 146 14.66 -6.15 -18.61
N GLU A 147 14.40 -5.79 -19.88
CA GLU A 147 13.19 -6.20 -20.63
C GLU A 147 11.89 -5.92 -19.86
N THR A 148 11.86 -4.83 -19.08
CA THR A 148 10.70 -4.48 -18.27
C THR A 148 9.66 -3.75 -19.11
N TYR A 149 8.44 -4.28 -19.12
CA TYR A 149 7.25 -3.58 -19.62
C TYR A 149 6.06 -3.83 -18.71
N GLY A 150 5.21 -2.82 -18.58
CA GLY A 150 3.99 -2.93 -17.80
C GLY A 150 2.94 -1.96 -18.30
N GLY A 151 1.69 -2.25 -17.97
CA GLY A 151 0.57 -1.37 -18.27
C GLY A 151 -0.58 -1.64 -17.34
N SER A 152 -1.35 -0.59 -17.04
CA SER A 152 -2.59 -0.73 -16.30
C SER A 152 -3.69 0.16 -16.89
N ILE A 153 -4.92 -0.31 -16.75
CA ILE A 153 -6.13 0.44 -17.04
C ILE A 153 -7.02 0.44 -15.81
N ALA A 154 -7.62 1.59 -15.53
CA ALA A 154 -8.62 1.73 -14.48
C ALA A 154 -9.78 2.55 -15.02
N GLY A 155 -11.00 2.16 -14.66
CA GLY A 155 -12.23 2.83 -15.05
C GLY A 155 -13.23 2.83 -13.90
N THR A 156 -13.95 3.92 -13.74
CA THR A 156 -15.09 4.04 -12.85
C THR A 156 -16.26 4.66 -13.63
N LEU A 157 -17.45 4.08 -13.45
CA LEU A 157 -18.70 4.53 -14.01
C LEU A 157 -19.73 4.67 -12.88
N VAL A 158 -20.22 5.89 -12.68
CA VAL A 158 -21.19 6.24 -11.65
C VAL A 158 -22.53 6.54 -12.31
N ARG A 159 -23.51 5.69 -12.09
CA ARG A 159 -24.90 5.85 -12.57
C ARG A 159 -25.85 5.56 -11.42
N ASN A 160 -26.19 6.58 -10.63
CA ASN A 160 -27.05 6.45 -9.46
C ASN A 160 -28.25 5.50 -9.72
N PRO A 161 -28.44 4.45 -8.91
CA PRO A 161 -27.78 4.13 -7.64
C PRO A 161 -26.53 3.21 -7.76
N VAL A 162 -26.08 2.88 -8.98
CA VAL A 162 -25.02 1.91 -9.25
C VAL A 162 -23.69 2.60 -9.51
N THR A 163 -22.63 2.03 -8.95
CA THR A 163 -21.25 2.42 -9.25
C THR A 163 -20.49 1.17 -9.67
N LEU A 164 -19.78 1.24 -10.80
CA LEU A 164 -18.95 0.17 -11.32
C LEU A 164 -17.51 0.66 -11.41
N SER A 165 -16.57 -0.14 -10.90
CA SER A 165 -15.15 0.12 -11.04
C SER A 165 -14.46 -1.11 -11.61
N LEU A 166 -13.58 -0.90 -12.57
CA LEU A 166 -12.77 -1.92 -13.23
C LEU A 166 -11.30 -1.54 -13.15
N PHE A 167 -10.45 -2.52 -12.85
CA PHE A 167 -9.01 -2.38 -12.88
C PHE A 167 -8.39 -3.60 -13.54
N ALA A 168 -7.38 -3.39 -14.39
CA ALA A 168 -6.55 -4.46 -14.93
C ALA A 168 -5.10 -3.98 -15.06
N GLU A 169 -4.15 -4.89 -14.78
CA GLU A 169 -2.71 -4.65 -14.92
C GLU A 169 -2.05 -5.86 -15.57
N ALA A 170 -1.06 -5.60 -16.41
CA ALA A 170 -0.08 -6.58 -16.86
C ALA A 170 1.32 -6.03 -16.61
N PHE A 171 2.22 -6.87 -16.11
CA PHE A 171 3.61 -6.51 -15.84
C PHE A 171 4.53 -7.69 -16.16
N SER A 172 5.65 -7.42 -16.81
CA SER A 172 6.70 -8.38 -17.12
C SER A 172 8.09 -7.75 -17.00
N THR A 173 9.07 -8.54 -16.57
CA THR A 173 10.47 -8.12 -16.46
C THR A 173 11.38 -9.34 -16.56
N GLY A 174 12.49 -9.20 -17.27
CA GLY A 174 13.56 -10.21 -17.31
C GLY A 174 14.37 -10.27 -16.02
N GLY A 175 14.24 -9.26 -15.15
CA GLY A 175 15.00 -9.16 -13.90
C GLY A 175 16.49 -8.90 -14.12
N TYR A 176 17.26 -8.92 -13.04
CA TYR A 176 18.71 -8.92 -13.09
C TYR A 176 19.23 -10.34 -12.80
N PRO A 177 20.30 -10.80 -13.46
CA PRO A 177 20.94 -12.08 -13.17
C PRO A 177 21.51 -12.14 -11.74
#